data_AF-Q23EV3-F1
#
_entry.id   AF-Q23EV3-F1
#
_cell.length_a   1.000
_cell.length_b   1.000
_cell.length_c   1.000
_cell.angle_alpha   90.00
_cell.angle_beta   90.00
_cell.angle_gamma   90.00
#
_symmetry.space_group_name_H-M   'P 1'
#
loop_
_entity.id
_entity.type
_entity.pdbx_description
1 polymer ?
#
loop_
_entity_poly.entity_id
_entity_poly.type
_entity_poly.pdbx_seq_one_letter_code
_entity_poly.pdbx_strand_id
1 'polypeptide(L)'
;MNKKLFILLISALLLATTFAQEEEKSDKAFKNLESALKTIIDQKSAVTDAKNLQQANEVAKKTSDAKFQALEAVAAVKKADEDYKKFLQTQKSGLTYYESEVIKSEEALKIADNDNDRQTLKDQLENAQRALESIKLAIPTYTETSQKLTDASTKAQTISEQIVKASDVIQLIAQQKIEKYTAEEEAKKAEEEEAKKAEEAKKAEEAKKAEEEEAKKAEEAKKAEEAKKAEEAKKAEEAKKAEEAKKAEEEAKKVEEAKKAEDAKKAEEAKKAEEEAKKVEEAKKAEDAKKAEEAKKAEETKKTENKVTESKVNTNPSSGKVIQFALAFTAILLAF
;
A
#
# COMPACT_ATOMS: atom_id res chain seq x y z
N MET A 1 51.07 -24.44 46.45
CA MET A 1 50.26 -23.20 46.38
C MET A 1 49.03 -23.40 47.25
N ASN A 2 48.74 -22.50 48.20
CA ASN A 2 47.63 -22.68 49.15
C ASN A 2 46.28 -22.44 48.45
N LYS A 3 45.28 -23.31 48.66
CA LYS A 3 43.96 -23.21 47.99
C LYS A 3 43.27 -21.87 48.24
N LYS A 4 43.39 -21.31 49.47
CA LYS A 4 42.86 -19.97 49.80
C LYS A 4 43.54 -18.86 48.98
N LEU A 5 44.85 -18.97 48.77
CA LEU A 5 45.63 -18.00 47.97
C LEU A 5 45.26 -18.08 46.48
N PHE A 6 45.03 -19.28 45.95
CA PHE A 6 44.57 -19.51 44.59
C PHE A 6 43.16 -18.96 44.37
N ILE A 7 42.26 -19.14 45.34
CA ILE A 7 40.91 -18.54 45.32
C ILE A 7 41.00 -17.01 45.35
N LEU A 8 41.79 -16.41 46.25
CA LEU A 8 42.00 -14.96 46.30
C LEU A 8 42.55 -14.40 44.98
N LEU A 9 43.51 -15.08 44.36
CA LEU A 9 44.10 -14.65 43.08
C LEU A 9 43.08 -14.78 41.93
N ILE A 10 42.27 -15.85 41.90
CA ILE A 10 41.15 -15.99 40.96
C ILE A 10 40.08 -14.92 41.19
N SER A 11 39.72 -14.61 42.45
CA SER A 11 38.79 -13.53 42.77
C SER A 11 39.32 -12.17 42.31
N ALA A 12 40.61 -11.87 42.54
CA ALA A 12 41.23 -10.63 42.07
C ALA A 12 41.26 -10.55 40.54
N LEU A 13 41.53 -11.67 39.85
CA LEU A 13 41.52 -11.73 38.38
C LEU A 13 40.10 -11.54 37.82
N LEU A 14 39.10 -12.19 38.44
CA LEU A 14 37.69 -12.01 38.10
C LEU A 14 37.26 -10.55 38.32
N LEU A 15 37.59 -9.95 39.47
CA LEU A 15 37.35 -8.54 39.79
C LEU A 15 37.92 -7.60 38.71
N ALA A 16 39.17 -7.84 38.29
CA ALA A 16 39.80 -7.05 37.23
C ALA A 16 39.05 -7.19 35.89
N THR A 17 38.61 -8.40 35.53
CA THR A 17 37.82 -8.61 34.31
C THR A 17 36.40 -8.03 34.38
N THR A 18 35.73 -8.07 35.54
CA THR A 18 34.42 -7.43 35.70
C THR A 18 34.53 -5.91 35.70
N PHE A 19 35.56 -5.35 36.34
CA PHE A 19 35.79 -3.91 36.34
C PHE A 19 36.11 -3.37 34.95
N ALA A 20 37.05 -3.99 34.23
CA ALA A 20 37.36 -3.60 32.85
C ALA A 20 36.13 -3.71 31.93
N GLN A 21 35.28 -4.72 32.14
CA GLN A 21 34.01 -4.81 31.41
C GLN A 21 32.97 -3.75 31.82
N GLU A 22 32.91 -3.31 33.07
CA GLU A 22 32.00 -2.24 33.48
C GLU A 22 32.48 -0.87 33.01
N GLU A 23 33.79 -0.63 33.00
CA GLU A 23 34.41 0.54 32.39
C GLU A 23 34.12 0.58 30.88
N GLU A 24 34.37 -0.52 30.14
CA GLU A 24 34.03 -0.63 28.70
C GLU A 24 32.53 -0.41 28.41
N LYS A 25 31.64 -0.98 29.23
CA LYS A 25 30.18 -0.79 29.11
C LYS A 25 29.76 0.66 29.39
N SER A 26 30.37 1.30 30.38
CA SER A 26 30.14 2.71 30.70
C SER A 26 30.58 3.61 29.54
N ASP A 27 31.80 3.40 29.03
CA ASP A 27 32.38 4.12 27.90
C ASP A 27 31.52 3.98 26.63
N LYS A 28 31.00 2.78 26.37
CA LYS A 28 30.07 2.51 25.28
C LYS A 28 28.72 3.21 25.48
N ALA A 29 28.20 3.26 26.71
CA ALA A 29 26.97 3.96 27.03
C ALA A 29 27.12 5.49 26.87
N PHE A 30 28.27 6.08 27.23
CA PHE A 30 28.54 7.50 26.96
C PHE A 30 28.60 7.81 25.46
N LYS A 31 29.27 6.97 24.66
CA LYS A 31 29.30 7.11 23.18
C LYS A 31 27.89 6.97 22.57
N ASN A 32 27.04 6.11 23.13
CA ASN A 32 25.62 6.02 22.73
C ASN A 32 24.83 7.29 23.11
N LEU A 33 25.04 7.86 24.30
CA LEU A 33 24.40 9.13 24.72
C LEU A 33 24.85 10.31 23.85
N GLU A 34 26.13 10.39 23.49
CA GLU A 34 26.67 11.41 22.59
C GLU A 34 26.07 11.28 21.17
N SER A 35 26.03 10.06 20.62
CA SER A 35 25.38 9.76 19.33
C SER A 35 23.88 10.12 19.32
N ALA A 36 23.17 9.80 20.40
CA ALA A 36 21.76 10.15 20.56
C ALA A 36 21.56 11.67 20.67
N LEU A 37 22.38 12.36 21.47
CA LEU A 37 22.36 13.83 21.61
C LEU A 37 22.61 14.52 20.27
N LYS A 38 23.62 14.08 19.51
CA LYS A 38 23.90 14.60 18.18
C LYS A 38 22.70 14.38 17.25
N THR A 39 22.11 13.19 17.25
CA THR A 39 20.95 12.87 16.41
C THR A 39 19.75 13.78 16.72
N ILE A 40 19.51 14.09 17.99
CA ILE A 40 18.46 15.03 18.44
C ILE A 40 18.77 16.48 18.03
N ILE A 41 20.03 16.91 18.10
CA ILE A 41 20.46 18.22 17.59
C ILE A 41 20.21 18.30 16.07
N ASP A 42 20.63 17.28 15.31
CA ASP A 42 20.40 17.18 13.86
C ASP A 42 18.90 17.16 13.51
N GLN A 43 18.05 16.54 14.35
CA GLN A 43 16.59 16.48 14.12
C GLN A 43 15.86 17.79 14.45
N LYS A 44 16.44 18.65 15.29
CA LYS A 44 15.82 19.92 15.74
C LYS A 44 15.62 20.92 14.60
N SER A 45 16.56 21.00 13.66
CA SER A 45 16.37 21.75 12.40
C SER A 45 15.49 20.97 11.43
N ALA A 46 15.81 19.69 11.20
CA ALA A 46 15.10 18.85 10.23
C ALA A 46 13.58 18.79 10.45
N VAL A 47 13.09 18.81 11.69
CA VAL A 47 11.63 18.87 11.96
C VAL A 47 11.01 20.19 11.50
N THR A 48 11.74 21.30 11.62
CA THR A 48 11.32 22.63 11.15
C THR A 48 11.37 22.71 9.62
N ASP A 49 12.37 22.07 9.01
CA ASP A 49 12.60 22.10 7.56
C ASP A 49 11.77 21.07 6.76
N ALA A 50 11.24 20.02 7.38
CA ALA A 50 10.46 18.97 6.72
C ALA A 50 9.25 19.54 5.93
N LYS A 51 9.15 19.23 4.64
CA LYS A 51 8.21 19.83 3.68
C LYS A 51 7.09 18.89 3.22
N ASN A 52 7.11 17.64 3.64
CA ASN A 52 6.13 16.62 3.25
C ASN A 52 6.02 15.51 4.33
N LEU A 53 5.03 14.63 4.14
CA LEU A 53 4.69 13.53 5.04
C LEU A 53 5.86 12.56 5.27
N GLN A 54 6.63 12.23 4.22
CA GLN A 54 7.78 11.33 4.32
C GLN A 54 8.87 11.91 5.24
N GLN A 55 9.25 13.18 5.03
CA GLN A 55 10.28 13.84 5.83
C GLN A 55 9.86 14.00 7.30
N ALA A 56 8.60 14.34 7.56
CA ALA A 56 8.10 14.46 8.92
C ALA A 56 8.12 13.11 9.66
N ASN A 57 7.72 12.01 8.99
CA ASN A 57 7.82 10.65 9.55
C ASN A 57 9.28 10.19 9.76
N GLU A 58 10.18 10.51 8.83
CA GLU A 58 11.60 10.15 8.97
C GLU A 58 12.25 10.83 10.19
N VAL A 59 11.94 12.11 10.42
CA VAL A 59 12.39 12.85 11.60
C VAL A 59 11.76 12.30 12.89
N ALA A 60 10.44 12.04 12.89
CA ALA A 60 9.76 11.43 14.04
C ALA A 60 10.39 10.09 14.44
N LYS A 61 10.73 9.24 13.46
CA LYS A 61 11.40 7.96 13.67
C LYS A 61 12.81 8.15 14.24
N LYS A 62 13.69 8.90 13.57
CA LYS A 62 15.08 9.14 14.04
C LYS A 62 15.13 9.71 15.45
N THR A 63 14.18 10.59 15.77
CA THR A 63 14.00 11.16 17.11
C THR A 63 13.63 10.09 18.14
N SER A 64 12.68 9.20 17.81
CA SER A 64 12.30 8.06 18.66
C SER A 64 13.45 7.07 18.88
N ASP A 65 14.17 6.73 17.81
CA ASP A 65 15.31 5.80 17.85
C ASP A 65 16.43 6.36 18.74
N ALA A 66 16.75 7.66 18.62
CA ALA A 66 17.72 8.34 19.47
C ALA A 66 17.28 8.42 20.95
N LYS A 67 16.01 8.74 21.22
CA LYS A 67 15.44 8.73 22.58
C LYS A 67 15.55 7.34 23.22
N PHE A 68 15.28 6.28 22.46
CA PHE A 68 15.43 4.91 22.96
C PHE A 68 16.89 4.57 23.29
N GLN A 69 17.84 4.89 22.39
CA GLN A 69 19.28 4.66 22.61
C GLN A 69 19.80 5.39 23.86
N ALA A 70 19.35 6.62 24.11
CA ALA A 70 19.71 7.36 25.32
C ALA A 70 19.15 6.74 26.61
N LEU A 71 17.91 6.23 26.56
CA LEU A 71 17.27 5.55 27.70
C LEU A 71 17.92 4.20 28.02
N GLU A 72 18.30 3.42 27.00
CA GLU A 72 19.07 2.19 27.17
C GLU A 72 20.47 2.47 27.75
N ALA A 73 21.15 3.50 27.25
CA ALA A 73 22.48 3.89 27.71
C ALA A 73 22.50 4.36 29.17
N VAL A 74 21.57 5.25 29.59
CA VAL A 74 21.51 5.66 31.01
C VAL A 74 21.15 4.48 31.93
N ALA A 75 20.29 3.55 31.50
CA ALA A 75 19.98 2.36 32.27
C ALA A 75 21.22 1.47 32.47
N ALA A 76 22.09 1.35 31.47
CA ALA A 76 23.35 0.61 31.57
C ALA A 76 24.33 1.26 32.58
N VAL A 77 24.53 2.58 32.53
CA VAL A 77 25.43 3.29 33.49
C VAL A 77 24.87 3.22 34.91
N LYS A 78 23.56 3.42 35.09
CA LYS A 78 22.91 3.29 36.40
C LYS A 78 23.07 1.90 37.00
N LYS A 79 22.89 0.85 36.18
CA LYS A 79 23.09 -0.52 36.65
C LYS A 79 24.54 -0.78 37.10
N ALA A 80 25.54 -0.29 36.34
CA ALA A 80 26.94 -0.42 36.74
C ALA A 80 27.22 0.28 38.08
N ASP A 81 26.72 1.50 38.27
CA ASP A 81 26.83 2.24 39.54
C ASP A 81 26.18 1.49 40.72
N GLU A 82 24.99 0.90 40.53
CA GLU A 82 24.35 0.07 41.54
C GLU A 82 25.11 -1.23 41.85
N ASP A 83 25.55 -1.97 40.82
CA ASP A 83 26.22 -3.26 40.99
C ASP A 83 27.62 -3.07 41.61
N TYR A 84 28.34 -2.00 41.25
CA TYR A 84 29.59 -1.61 41.89
C TYR A 84 29.38 -1.17 43.36
N LYS A 85 28.28 -0.48 43.68
CA LYS A 85 27.93 -0.14 45.08
C LYS A 85 27.68 -1.39 45.93
N LYS A 86 26.99 -2.40 45.39
CA LYS A 86 26.78 -3.72 46.05
C LYS A 86 28.12 -4.43 46.27
N PHE A 87 29.04 -4.35 45.31
CA PHE A 87 30.41 -4.84 45.46
C PHE A 87 31.18 -4.11 46.57
N LEU A 88 31.21 -2.78 46.58
CA LEU A 88 31.90 -1.99 47.60
C LEU A 88 31.33 -2.22 49.00
N GLN A 89 30.01 -2.36 49.13
CA GLN A 89 29.36 -2.76 50.39
C GLN A 89 29.85 -4.14 50.85
N THR A 90 29.95 -5.10 49.92
CA THR A 90 30.46 -6.46 50.21
C THR A 90 31.91 -6.43 50.70
N GLN A 91 32.77 -5.61 50.10
CA GLN A 91 34.15 -5.42 50.57
C GLN A 91 34.21 -4.79 51.97
N LYS A 92 33.34 -3.82 52.25
CA LYS A 92 33.20 -3.19 53.59
C LYS A 92 32.65 -4.15 54.66
N SER A 93 31.76 -5.08 54.30
CA SER A 93 31.35 -6.17 55.19
C SER A 93 32.44 -7.23 55.38
N GLY A 94 33.26 -7.50 54.36
CA GLY A 94 34.44 -8.34 54.48
C GLY A 94 35.47 -7.74 55.44
N LEU A 95 35.69 -6.43 55.38
CA LEU A 95 36.54 -5.69 56.32
C LEU A 95 36.11 -5.94 57.78
N THR A 96 34.87 -5.60 58.13
CA THR A 96 34.38 -5.71 59.52
C THR A 96 34.31 -7.16 60.01
N TYR A 97 34.10 -8.13 59.11
CA TYR A 97 34.23 -9.54 59.43
C TYR A 97 35.66 -9.91 59.84
N TYR A 98 36.68 -9.59 59.03
CA TYR A 98 38.06 -9.93 59.38
C TYR A 98 38.60 -9.13 60.57
N GLU A 99 38.13 -7.91 60.82
CA GLU A 99 38.43 -7.19 62.08
C GLU A 99 37.88 -7.96 63.30
N SER A 100 36.67 -8.53 63.20
CA SER A 100 36.09 -9.38 64.24
C SER A 100 36.85 -10.70 64.43
N GLU A 101 37.25 -11.37 63.35
CA GLU A 101 38.01 -12.63 63.43
C GLU A 101 39.43 -12.44 63.99
N VAL A 102 40.09 -11.32 63.69
CA VAL A 102 41.39 -10.95 64.31
C VAL A 102 41.22 -10.80 65.82
N ILE A 103 40.24 -10.02 66.29
CA ILE A 103 39.98 -9.82 67.73
C ILE A 103 39.69 -11.16 68.42
N LYS A 104 38.81 -12.00 67.87
CA LYS A 104 38.50 -13.33 68.43
C LYS A 104 39.73 -14.23 68.53
N SER A 105 40.58 -14.22 67.49
CA SER A 105 41.79 -15.04 67.46
C SER A 105 42.82 -14.56 68.49
N GLU A 106 42.98 -13.24 68.65
CA GLU A 106 43.83 -12.63 69.68
C GLU A 106 43.29 -12.86 71.10
N GLU A 107 41.98 -12.94 71.30
CA GLU A 107 41.36 -13.31 72.58
C GLU A 107 41.53 -14.80 72.89
N ALA A 108 41.26 -15.68 71.93
CA ALA A 108 41.45 -17.13 72.08
C ALA A 108 42.92 -17.50 72.37
N LEU A 109 43.89 -16.80 71.76
CA LEU A 109 45.32 -17.02 72.02
C LEU A 109 45.75 -16.72 73.46
N LYS A 110 45.05 -15.80 74.17
CA LYS A 110 45.34 -15.46 75.57
C LYS A 110 44.91 -16.55 76.55
N ILE A 111 43.97 -17.41 76.15
CA ILE A 111 43.38 -18.49 76.96
C ILE A 111 43.73 -19.90 76.43
N ALA A 112 44.67 -20.02 75.49
CA ALA A 112 45.04 -21.29 74.88
C ALA A 112 46.00 -22.09 75.79
N ASP A 113 45.49 -23.16 76.40
CA ASP A 113 46.19 -23.99 77.40
C ASP A 113 47.23 -24.97 76.82
N ASN A 114 47.23 -25.25 75.51
CA ASN A 114 48.21 -26.13 74.87
C ASN A 114 48.75 -25.56 73.54
N ASP A 115 49.94 -26.02 73.14
CA ASP A 115 50.66 -25.45 72.00
C ASP A 115 50.09 -25.84 70.62
N ASN A 116 49.34 -26.93 70.49
CA ASN A 116 48.71 -27.31 69.22
C ASN A 116 47.54 -26.38 68.87
N ASP A 117 46.69 -26.09 69.85
CA ASP A 117 45.60 -25.11 69.70
C ASP A 117 46.18 -23.70 69.53
N ARG A 118 47.21 -23.35 70.31
CA ARG A 118 47.92 -22.08 70.18
C ARG A 118 48.57 -21.90 68.81
N GLN A 119 49.10 -22.96 68.18
CA GLN A 119 49.60 -22.87 66.80
C GLN A 119 48.46 -22.74 65.78
N THR A 120 47.39 -23.51 65.95
CA THR A 120 46.20 -23.43 65.07
C THR A 120 45.57 -22.03 65.09
N LEU A 121 45.50 -21.41 66.27
CA LEU A 121 45.01 -20.04 66.43
C LEU A 121 45.97 -18.97 65.89
N LYS A 122 47.30 -19.18 65.95
CA LYS A 122 48.27 -18.30 65.26
C LYS A 122 48.09 -18.36 63.74
N ASP A 123 47.94 -19.56 63.18
CA ASP A 123 47.70 -19.75 61.75
C ASP A 123 46.38 -19.09 61.33
N GLN A 124 45.33 -19.17 62.15
CA GLN A 124 44.06 -18.46 61.91
C GLN A 124 44.24 -16.93 61.95
N LEU A 125 44.91 -16.41 62.99
CA LEU A 125 45.19 -14.98 63.16
C LEU A 125 45.99 -14.43 61.98
N GLU A 126 47.07 -15.09 61.57
CA GLU A 126 47.92 -14.64 60.46
C GLU A 126 47.15 -14.63 59.12
N ASN A 127 46.28 -15.62 58.89
CA ASN A 127 45.41 -15.64 57.72
C ASN A 127 44.34 -14.52 57.77
N ALA A 128 43.79 -14.22 58.93
CA ALA A 128 42.81 -13.14 59.11
C ALA A 128 43.46 -11.76 58.95
N GLN A 129 44.66 -11.54 59.52
CA GLN A 129 45.44 -10.31 59.38
C GLN A 129 45.82 -10.06 57.91
N ARG A 130 46.34 -11.07 57.18
CA ARG A 130 46.63 -10.94 55.73
C ARG A 130 45.40 -10.58 54.90
N ALA A 131 44.24 -11.17 55.18
CA ALA A 131 43.00 -10.84 54.51
C ALA A 131 42.53 -9.41 54.85
N LEU A 132 42.66 -9.02 56.12
CA LEU A 132 42.33 -7.69 56.62
C LEU A 132 43.18 -6.60 55.98
N GLU A 133 44.51 -6.75 55.93
CA GLU A 133 45.43 -5.82 55.27
C GLU A 133 45.13 -5.68 53.77
N SER A 134 44.90 -6.81 53.08
CA SER A 134 44.54 -6.81 51.65
C SER A 134 43.26 -6.02 51.37
N ILE A 135 42.25 -6.13 52.24
CA ILE A 135 40.98 -5.41 52.08
C ILE A 135 41.15 -3.93 52.48
N LYS A 136 41.90 -3.64 53.55
CA LYS A 136 42.22 -2.25 53.98
C LYS A 136 42.96 -1.47 52.90
N LEU A 137 43.88 -2.11 52.18
CA LEU A 137 44.63 -1.48 51.09
C LEU A 137 43.75 -1.20 49.86
N ALA A 138 42.76 -2.05 49.58
CA ALA A 138 41.93 -1.95 48.36
C ALA A 138 40.68 -1.06 48.52
N ILE A 139 40.09 -0.97 49.72
CA ILE A 139 38.88 -0.18 49.98
C ILE A 139 38.96 1.31 49.58
N PRO A 140 40.09 2.03 49.78
CA PRO A 140 40.23 3.40 49.29
C PRO A 140 40.04 3.52 47.78
N THR A 141 40.73 2.68 47.00
CA THR A 141 40.62 2.62 45.54
C THR A 141 39.20 2.27 45.10
N TYR A 142 38.57 1.27 45.71
CA TYR A 142 37.17 0.94 45.41
C TYR A 142 36.20 2.08 45.77
N THR A 143 36.48 2.85 46.82
CA THR A 143 35.64 3.99 47.21
C THR A 143 35.78 5.16 46.21
N GLU A 144 37.00 5.44 45.75
CA GLU A 144 37.25 6.44 44.69
C GLU A 144 36.56 6.04 43.36
N THR A 145 36.69 4.77 42.95
CA THR A 145 36.02 4.23 41.75
C THR A 145 34.50 4.31 41.85
N SER A 146 33.92 3.96 43.00
CA SER A 146 32.47 4.09 43.22
C SER A 146 31.98 5.54 43.11
N GLN A 147 32.77 6.53 43.57
CA GLN A 147 32.41 7.94 43.42
C GLN A 147 32.44 8.36 41.94
N LYS A 148 33.51 8.01 41.20
CA LYS A 148 33.62 8.30 39.76
C LYS A 148 32.43 7.74 38.97
N LEU A 149 31.98 6.53 39.31
CA LEU A 149 30.85 5.87 38.65
C LEU A 149 29.50 6.48 39.04
N THR A 150 29.35 6.97 40.27
CA THR A 150 28.18 7.79 40.69
C THR A 150 28.12 9.13 39.98
N ASP A 151 29.26 9.82 39.85
CA ASP A 151 29.36 11.09 39.12
C ASP A 151 29.03 10.89 37.64
N ALA A 152 29.51 9.78 37.04
CA ALA A 152 29.18 9.35 35.69
C ALA A 152 27.68 9.05 35.52
N SER A 153 27.09 8.23 36.40
CA SER A 153 25.66 7.92 36.44
C SER A 153 24.78 9.18 36.52
N THR A 154 25.18 10.16 37.33
CA THR A 154 24.49 11.45 37.48
C THR A 154 24.58 12.32 36.20
N LYS A 155 25.75 12.37 35.56
CA LYS A 155 25.94 13.05 34.27
C LYS A 155 25.14 12.38 33.14
N ALA A 156 25.18 11.05 33.07
CA ALA A 156 24.42 10.25 32.11
C ALA A 156 22.91 10.49 32.25
N GLN A 157 22.39 10.52 33.49
CA GLN A 157 21.00 10.90 33.75
C GLN A 157 20.70 12.32 33.23
N THR A 158 21.50 13.30 33.61
CA THR A 158 21.30 14.71 33.22
C THR A 158 21.22 14.87 31.69
N ILE A 159 22.11 14.20 30.95
CA ILE A 159 22.12 14.19 29.49
C ILE A 159 20.88 13.47 28.93
N SER A 160 20.53 12.29 29.46
CA SER A 160 19.35 11.54 29.01
C SER A 160 18.03 12.32 29.22
N GLU A 161 17.92 13.09 30.30
CA GLU A 161 16.75 13.94 30.54
C GLU A 161 16.66 15.11 29.55
N GLN A 162 17.79 15.71 29.16
CA GLN A 162 17.83 16.75 28.14
C GLN A 162 17.47 16.17 26.75
N ILE A 163 17.98 14.98 26.43
CA ILE A 163 17.63 14.23 25.21
C ILE A 163 16.13 13.94 25.15
N VAL A 164 15.53 13.42 26.24
CA VAL A 164 14.09 13.14 26.30
C VAL A 164 13.26 14.42 26.14
N LYS A 165 13.57 15.48 26.90
CA LYS A 165 12.84 16.76 26.83
C LYS A 165 12.90 17.39 25.43
N ALA A 166 14.05 17.31 24.75
CA ALA A 166 14.20 17.79 23.37
C ALA A 166 13.50 16.87 22.35
N SER A 167 13.59 15.56 22.53
CA SER A 167 12.87 14.56 21.72
C SER A 167 11.37 14.77 21.75
N ASP A 168 10.78 15.02 22.93
CA ASP A 168 9.33 15.15 23.08
C ASP A 168 8.79 16.39 22.35
N VAL A 169 9.53 17.50 22.38
CA VAL A 169 9.24 18.70 21.59
C VAL A 169 9.35 18.42 20.08
N ILE A 170 10.40 17.70 19.65
CA ILE A 170 10.57 17.35 18.23
C ILE A 170 9.47 16.40 17.75
N GLN A 171 9.08 15.39 18.55
CA GLN A 171 7.99 14.48 18.20
C GLN A 171 6.65 15.20 18.09
N LEU A 172 6.36 16.18 18.96
CA LEU A 172 5.14 16.98 18.89
C LEU A 172 5.08 17.83 17.60
N ILE A 173 6.19 18.49 17.22
CA ILE A 173 6.25 19.27 15.97
C ILE A 173 6.17 18.35 14.75
N ALA A 174 6.82 17.18 14.80
CA ALA A 174 6.76 16.18 13.74
C ALA A 174 5.34 15.64 13.55
N GLN A 175 4.63 15.35 14.64
CA GLN A 175 3.24 14.89 14.62
C GLN A 175 2.31 15.96 14.02
N GLN A 176 2.40 17.22 14.44
CA GLN A 176 1.63 18.32 13.85
C GLN A 176 1.85 18.44 12.33
N LYS A 177 3.07 18.19 11.85
CA LYS A 177 3.38 18.14 10.42
C LYS A 177 2.85 16.88 9.72
N ILE A 178 2.91 15.71 10.37
CA ILE A 178 2.33 14.46 9.84
C ILE A 178 0.82 14.62 9.67
N GLU A 179 0.12 15.13 10.68
CA GLU A 179 -1.32 15.42 10.63
C GLU A 179 -1.65 16.42 9.51
N LYS A 180 -0.92 17.54 9.44
CA LYS A 180 -1.07 18.53 8.36
C LYS A 180 -0.89 17.92 6.96
N TYR A 181 0.22 17.21 6.72
CA TYR A 181 0.51 16.67 5.38
C TYR A 181 -0.40 15.50 5.00
N THR A 182 -0.92 14.75 5.97
CA THR A 182 -1.96 13.74 5.72
C THR A 182 -3.25 14.41 5.26
N ALA A 183 -3.71 15.46 5.97
CA ALA A 183 -4.89 16.23 5.56
C ALA A 183 -4.71 16.93 4.20
N GLU A 184 -3.52 17.46 3.88
CA GLU A 184 -3.22 18.03 2.55
C GLU A 184 -3.23 16.97 1.43
N GLU A 185 -2.94 15.70 1.72
CA GLU A 185 -3.06 14.61 0.76
C GLU A 185 -4.50 14.08 0.62
N GLU A 186 -5.25 13.99 1.73
CA GLU A 186 -6.65 13.57 1.72
C GLU A 186 -7.54 14.60 1.00
N ALA A 187 -7.31 15.90 1.23
CA ALA A 187 -8.00 16.97 0.50
C ALA A 187 -7.77 16.88 -1.02
N LYS A 188 -6.52 16.68 -1.47
CA LYS A 188 -6.21 16.52 -2.91
C LYS A 188 -6.86 15.28 -3.51
N LYS A 189 -6.91 14.17 -2.78
CA LYS A 189 -7.58 12.94 -3.22
C LYS A 189 -9.10 13.16 -3.36
N ALA A 190 -9.71 13.91 -2.45
CA ALA A 190 -11.12 14.30 -2.54
C ALA A 190 -11.39 15.26 -3.73
N GLU A 191 -10.57 16.30 -3.92
CA GLU A 191 -10.66 17.21 -5.08
C GLU A 191 -10.50 16.46 -6.41
N GLU A 192 -9.56 15.52 -6.50
CA GLU A 192 -9.39 14.65 -7.67
C GLU A 192 -10.61 13.73 -7.91
N GLU A 193 -11.24 13.21 -6.86
CA GLU A 193 -12.42 12.35 -6.98
C GLU A 193 -13.67 13.17 -7.39
N GLU A 194 -13.85 14.37 -6.85
CA GLU A 194 -14.91 15.30 -7.25
C GLU A 194 -14.72 15.78 -8.70
N ALA A 195 -13.50 16.09 -9.11
CA ALA A 195 -13.18 16.45 -10.50
C ALA A 195 -13.53 15.31 -11.48
N LYS A 196 -13.21 14.05 -11.13
CA LYS A 196 -13.57 12.86 -11.93
C LYS A 196 -15.08 12.70 -12.05
N LYS A 197 -15.83 12.81 -10.93
CA LYS A 197 -17.31 12.78 -10.94
C LYS A 197 -17.92 13.90 -11.78
N ALA A 198 -17.34 15.11 -11.74
CA ALA A 198 -17.79 16.24 -12.56
C ALA A 198 -17.50 16.04 -14.06
N GLU A 199 -16.42 15.34 -14.42
CA GLU A 199 -16.12 14.96 -15.80
C GLU A 199 -17.06 13.85 -16.31
N GLU A 200 -17.34 12.83 -15.49
CA GLU A 200 -18.33 11.78 -15.80
C GLU A 200 -19.74 12.35 -15.97
N ALA A 201 -20.15 13.28 -15.10
CA ALA A 201 -21.44 13.96 -15.20
C ALA A 201 -21.57 14.75 -16.52
N LYS A 202 -20.52 15.45 -16.96
CA LYS A 202 -20.50 16.15 -18.26
C LYS A 202 -20.62 15.19 -19.44
N LYS A 203 -19.87 14.08 -19.43
CA LYS A 203 -19.97 13.03 -20.45
C LYS A 203 -21.36 12.41 -20.53
N ALA A 204 -22.02 12.21 -19.38
CA ALA A 204 -23.39 11.72 -19.31
C ALA A 204 -24.43 12.75 -19.82
N GLU A 205 -24.20 14.05 -19.61
CA GLU A 205 -25.04 15.12 -20.17
C GLU A 205 -24.84 15.25 -21.70
N GLU A 206 -23.61 15.14 -22.18
CA GLU A 206 -23.26 15.17 -23.61
C GLU A 206 -23.84 13.97 -24.36
N ALA A 207 -23.75 12.77 -23.79
CA ALA A 207 -24.39 11.56 -24.33
C ALA A 207 -25.93 11.73 -24.45
N LYS A 208 -26.59 12.25 -23.41
CA LYS A 208 -28.05 12.52 -23.46
C LYS A 208 -28.43 13.54 -24.52
N LYS A 209 -27.61 14.58 -24.75
CA LYS A 209 -27.83 15.55 -25.84
C LYS A 209 -27.70 14.91 -27.21
N ALA A 210 -26.76 13.97 -27.39
CA ALA A 210 -26.64 13.22 -28.63
C ALA A 210 -27.87 12.32 -28.87
N GLU A 211 -28.33 11.58 -27.85
CA GLU A 211 -29.57 10.78 -27.93
C GLU A 211 -30.80 11.65 -28.26
N GLU A 212 -30.93 12.83 -27.64
CA GLU A 212 -32.05 13.75 -27.87
C GLU A 212 -32.01 14.39 -29.27
N GLU A 213 -30.81 14.65 -29.82
CA GLU A 213 -30.63 15.17 -31.18
C GLU A 213 -30.90 14.08 -32.25
N GLU A 214 -30.46 12.84 -32.01
CA GLU A 214 -30.76 11.70 -32.88
C GLU A 214 -32.26 11.38 -32.88
N ALA A 215 -32.91 11.42 -31.72
CA ALA A 215 -34.37 11.28 -31.61
C ALA A 215 -35.13 12.35 -32.41
N LYS A 216 -34.69 13.61 -32.38
CA LYS A 216 -35.29 14.70 -33.17
C LYS A 216 -35.09 14.50 -34.68
N LYS A 217 -33.90 14.09 -35.12
CA LYS A 217 -33.62 13.74 -36.53
C LYS A 217 -34.50 12.57 -37.00
N ALA A 218 -34.73 11.58 -36.15
CA ALA A 218 -35.66 10.47 -36.43
C ALA A 218 -37.14 10.91 -36.48
N GLU A 219 -37.54 11.92 -35.70
CA GLU A 219 -38.90 12.49 -35.75
C GLU A 219 -39.11 13.34 -37.02
N GLU A 220 -38.13 14.16 -37.41
CA GLU A 220 -38.16 14.90 -38.68
C GLU A 220 -38.21 13.96 -39.89
N ALA A 221 -37.42 12.89 -39.88
CA ALA A 221 -37.44 11.86 -40.93
C ALA A 221 -38.83 11.22 -41.09
N LYS A 222 -39.52 10.91 -39.98
CA LYS A 222 -40.90 10.39 -40.00
C LYS A 222 -41.89 11.41 -40.57
N LYS A 223 -41.82 12.68 -40.16
CA LYS A 223 -42.68 13.75 -40.71
C LYS A 223 -42.46 13.96 -42.21
N ALA A 224 -41.21 13.86 -42.67
CA ALA A 224 -40.89 13.91 -44.10
C ALA A 224 -41.41 12.67 -44.87
N GLU A 225 -41.46 11.49 -44.25
CA GLU A 225 -42.04 10.29 -44.84
C GLU A 225 -43.59 10.35 -44.90
N GLU A 226 -44.24 10.85 -43.84
CA GLU A 226 -45.69 11.12 -43.84
C GLU A 226 -46.08 12.17 -44.90
N ALA A 227 -45.30 13.26 -45.03
CA ALA A 227 -45.52 14.26 -46.05
C ALA A 227 -45.46 13.68 -47.48
N LYS A 228 -44.50 12.78 -47.75
CA LYS A 228 -44.41 12.06 -49.03
C LYS A 228 -45.62 11.14 -49.25
N LYS A 229 -46.04 10.37 -48.24
CA LYS A 229 -47.23 9.50 -48.35
C LYS A 229 -48.51 10.31 -48.58
N ALA A 230 -48.63 11.50 -47.99
CA ALA A 230 -49.74 12.41 -48.25
C ALA A 230 -49.73 13.02 -49.67
N GLU A 231 -48.55 13.28 -50.23
CA GLU A 231 -48.40 13.72 -51.63
C GLU A 231 -48.71 12.58 -52.63
N GLU A 232 -48.24 11.37 -52.33
CA GLU A 232 -48.49 10.16 -53.13
C GLU A 232 -49.98 9.77 -53.11
N ALA A 233 -50.65 9.90 -51.96
CA ALA A 233 -52.09 9.72 -51.84
C ALA A 233 -52.88 10.73 -52.69
N LYS A 234 -52.46 12.00 -52.77
CA LYS A 234 -53.09 13.00 -53.65
C LYS A 234 -52.93 12.64 -55.13
N LYS A 235 -51.73 12.21 -55.53
CA LYS A 235 -51.47 11.73 -56.91
C LYS A 235 -52.32 10.50 -57.26
N ALA A 236 -52.55 9.60 -56.31
CA ALA A 236 -53.47 8.47 -56.48
C ALA A 236 -54.94 8.89 -56.58
N GLU A 237 -55.35 9.98 -55.91
CA GLU A 237 -56.70 10.55 -56.02
C GLU A 237 -56.93 11.25 -57.37
N GLU A 238 -55.94 12.01 -57.87
CA GLU A 238 -55.96 12.58 -59.22
C GLU A 238 -56.02 11.50 -60.30
N ALA A 239 -55.23 10.43 -60.16
CA ALA A 239 -55.25 9.29 -61.07
C ALA A 239 -56.63 8.61 -61.14
N LYS A 240 -57.32 8.46 -60.00
CA LYS A 240 -58.70 7.93 -59.95
C LYS A 240 -59.70 8.84 -60.65
N LYS A 241 -59.62 10.16 -60.45
CA LYS A 241 -60.49 11.13 -61.14
C LYS A 241 -60.27 11.11 -62.66
N ALA A 242 -59.02 10.92 -63.11
CA ALA A 242 -58.71 10.74 -64.53
C ALA A 242 -59.22 9.40 -65.11
N GLU A 243 -59.28 8.32 -64.32
CA GLU A 243 -59.87 7.05 -64.74
C GLU A 243 -61.41 7.11 -64.80
N GLU A 244 -62.03 7.79 -63.82
CA GLU A 244 -63.47 8.01 -63.75
C GLU A 244 -63.98 8.87 -64.92
N ALA A 245 -63.23 9.93 -65.27
CA ALA A 245 -63.50 10.73 -66.48
C ALA A 245 -63.43 9.90 -67.78
N LYS A 246 -62.47 8.97 -67.89
CA LYS A 246 -62.38 8.07 -69.06
C LYS A 246 -63.55 7.09 -69.15
N LYS A 247 -64.06 6.60 -68.01
CA LYS A 247 -65.25 5.73 -67.97
C LYS A 247 -66.49 6.47 -68.47
N ALA A 248 -66.68 7.74 -68.07
CA ALA A 248 -67.75 8.58 -68.61
C ALA A 248 -67.63 8.82 -70.13
N GLU A 249 -66.41 9.00 -70.65
CA GLU A 249 -66.17 9.15 -72.10
C GLU A 249 -66.46 7.84 -72.89
N GLU A 250 -66.15 6.68 -72.31
CA GLU A 250 -66.43 5.38 -72.93
C GLU A 250 -67.93 5.02 -72.89
N GLU A 251 -68.64 5.37 -71.81
CA GLU A 251 -70.09 5.21 -71.71
C GLU A 251 -70.83 6.11 -72.70
N ALA A 252 -70.40 7.37 -72.87
CA ALA A 252 -70.94 8.27 -73.88
C ALA A 252 -70.83 7.73 -75.32
N LYS A 253 -69.70 7.07 -75.66
CA LYS A 253 -69.50 6.46 -76.99
C LYS A 253 -70.45 5.29 -77.25
N LYS A 254 -70.74 4.46 -76.25
CA LYS A 254 -71.72 3.36 -76.35
C LYS A 254 -73.15 3.87 -76.63
N VAL A 255 -73.51 5.05 -76.11
CA VAL A 255 -74.80 5.70 -76.41
C VAL A 255 -74.86 6.25 -77.84
N GLU A 256 -73.73 6.70 -78.42
CA GLU A 256 -73.69 7.14 -79.81
C GLU A 256 -73.75 5.96 -80.80
N GLU A 257 -73.06 4.86 -80.48
CA GLU A 257 -73.05 3.64 -81.29
C GLU A 257 -74.43 2.98 -81.36
N ALA A 258 -75.17 2.96 -80.23
CA ALA A 258 -76.55 2.48 -80.17
C ALA A 258 -77.49 3.23 -81.14
N LYS A 259 -77.31 4.55 -81.33
CA LYS A 259 -78.14 5.34 -82.27
C LYS A 259 -77.84 5.02 -83.73
N LYS A 260 -76.58 4.76 -84.09
CA LYS A 260 -76.20 4.36 -85.46
C LYS A 260 -76.74 2.98 -85.86
N ALA A 261 -77.02 2.11 -84.88
CA ALA A 261 -77.61 0.79 -85.10
C ALA A 261 -79.13 0.81 -85.41
N GLU A 262 -79.84 1.91 -85.16
CA GLU A 262 -81.30 2.00 -85.39
C GLU A 262 -81.63 2.45 -86.83
N ASP A 263 -80.97 3.50 -87.34
CA ASP A 263 -81.17 3.97 -88.73
C ASP A 263 -80.75 2.92 -89.77
N ALA A 264 -79.73 2.11 -89.48
CA ALA A 264 -79.27 1.03 -90.37
C ALA A 264 -80.38 0.00 -90.68
N LYS A 265 -81.30 -0.26 -89.74
CA LYS A 265 -82.32 -1.30 -89.87
C LYS A 265 -83.46 -0.96 -90.84
N LYS A 266 -83.63 0.31 -91.23
CA LYS A 266 -84.63 0.71 -92.24
C LYS A 266 -84.16 0.58 -93.68
N ALA A 267 -82.87 0.29 -93.92
CA ALA A 267 -82.31 0.15 -95.27
C ALA A 267 -82.17 -1.31 -95.74
N GLU A 268 -82.14 -2.29 -94.82
CA GLU A 268 -81.78 -3.68 -95.15
C GLU A 268 -82.96 -4.55 -95.62
N GLU A 269 -84.20 -4.18 -95.27
CA GLU A 269 -85.41 -4.95 -95.60
C GLU A 269 -85.76 -4.87 -97.11
N ALA A 270 -85.27 -3.85 -97.81
CA ALA A 270 -85.45 -3.66 -99.25
C ALA A 270 -84.46 -4.45 -100.14
N LYS A 271 -83.54 -5.24 -99.55
CA LYS A 271 -82.47 -5.95 -100.29
C LYS A 271 -82.33 -7.45 -100.00
N LYS A 272 -83.36 -8.09 -99.40
CA LYS A 272 -83.38 -9.55 -99.17
C LYS A 272 -84.34 -10.32 -100.08
N ALA A 273 -84.74 -9.70 -101.20
CA ALA A 273 -85.44 -10.37 -102.30
C ALA A 273 -84.50 -10.85 -103.43
N GLU A 274 -83.20 -10.53 -103.38
CA GLU A 274 -82.27 -10.70 -104.51
C GLU A 274 -80.82 -11.02 -104.06
N GLU A 275 -80.59 -12.17 -103.39
CA GLU A 275 -79.41 -13.03 -103.66
C GLU A 275 -79.50 -14.41 -102.95
N GLU A 276 -80.57 -15.18 -103.18
CA GLU A 276 -80.59 -16.62 -102.89
C GLU A 276 -79.76 -17.41 -103.95
N ALA A 277 -78.51 -17.00 -104.21
CA ALA A 277 -77.81 -17.32 -105.45
C ALA A 277 -76.30 -17.65 -105.38
N LYS A 278 -75.71 -17.83 -104.19
CA LYS A 278 -74.41 -18.50 -103.90
C LYS A 278 -74.42 -18.91 -102.40
N LYS A 279 -74.29 -20.16 -101.93
CA LYS A 279 -73.44 -21.33 -102.29
C LYS A 279 -71.95 -20.99 -102.39
N VAL A 280 -71.01 -21.69 -101.76
CA VAL A 280 -70.95 -22.70 -100.66
C VAL A 280 -69.43 -22.91 -100.38
N GLU A 281 -69.02 -23.31 -99.17
CA GLU A 281 -67.65 -23.60 -98.63
C GLU A 281 -67.31 -22.68 -97.43
N GLU A 282 -67.24 -23.15 -96.17
CA GLU A 282 -66.18 -23.89 -95.43
C GLU A 282 -65.32 -22.96 -94.52
N ALA A 283 -64.60 -23.39 -93.47
CA ALA A 283 -65.03 -24.20 -92.31
C ALA A 283 -64.04 -24.11 -91.09
N LYS A 284 -64.56 -23.81 -89.87
CA LYS A 284 -64.17 -24.35 -88.52
C LYS A 284 -62.79 -24.09 -87.83
N LYS A 285 -62.87 -23.68 -86.54
CA LYS A 285 -62.02 -24.06 -85.34
C LYS A 285 -60.55 -23.54 -85.26
N ALA A 286 -59.78 -23.56 -84.15
CA ALA A 286 -59.87 -24.08 -82.74
C ALA A 286 -58.98 -23.21 -81.77
N GLU A 287 -59.03 -23.11 -80.41
CA GLU A 287 -59.05 -24.03 -79.21
C GLU A 287 -57.64 -24.59 -78.81
N ASP A 288 -56.96 -24.48 -77.62
CA ASP A 288 -56.93 -23.70 -76.32
C ASP A 288 -55.50 -23.83 -75.65
N ALA A 289 -55.21 -23.17 -74.49
CA ALA A 289 -54.29 -23.57 -73.37
C ALA A 289 -52.75 -23.25 -73.40
N LYS A 290 -51.91 -23.35 -72.32
CA LYS A 290 -51.92 -22.95 -70.84
C LYS A 290 -50.60 -23.39 -70.10
N LYS A 291 -50.19 -22.69 -69.01
CA LYS A 291 -49.40 -23.19 -67.82
C LYS A 291 -47.92 -23.68 -68.05
N ALA A 292 -47.00 -24.04 -67.11
CA ALA A 292 -46.81 -24.05 -65.62
C ALA A 292 -45.30 -24.37 -65.24
N GLU A 293 -44.73 -24.43 -63.99
CA GLU A 293 -44.91 -23.75 -62.67
C GLU A 293 -43.94 -24.35 -61.55
N GLU A 294 -43.02 -23.57 -60.91
CA GLU A 294 -42.18 -23.87 -59.68
C GLU A 294 -41.11 -25.04 -59.63
N ALA A 295 -40.32 -25.35 -58.56
CA ALA A 295 -39.36 -24.58 -57.69
C ALA A 295 -38.66 -25.44 -56.56
N LYS A 296 -37.65 -24.90 -55.82
CA LYS A 296 -37.19 -25.23 -54.40
C LYS A 296 -36.45 -26.60 -54.12
N LYS A 297 -35.68 -26.89 -53.03
CA LYS A 297 -35.00 -26.18 -51.89
C LYS A 297 -33.96 -27.10 -51.13
N ALA A 298 -33.27 -26.55 -50.10
CA ALA A 298 -32.81 -27.18 -48.81
C ALA A 298 -31.59 -28.16 -48.76
N GLU A 299 -30.89 -28.43 -47.63
CA GLU A 299 -30.49 -27.65 -46.40
C GLU A 299 -29.46 -28.40 -45.47
N GLU A 300 -28.73 -27.65 -44.61
CA GLU A 300 -28.31 -27.95 -43.20
C GLU A 300 -27.15 -28.89 -42.71
N THR A 301 -26.58 -28.51 -41.54
CA THR A 301 -25.94 -29.27 -40.41
C THR A 301 -24.41 -29.44 -40.15
N LYS A 302 -23.99 -28.88 -38.99
CA LYS A 302 -23.26 -29.47 -37.80
C LYS A 302 -21.70 -29.67 -37.70
N LYS A 303 -21.14 -29.00 -36.67
CA LYS A 303 -20.17 -29.41 -35.60
C LYS A 303 -18.94 -30.31 -35.89
N THR A 304 -17.77 -29.89 -35.37
CA THR A 304 -17.07 -30.51 -34.19
C THR A 304 -15.87 -29.67 -33.71
N GLU A 305 -15.24 -30.05 -32.58
CA GLU A 305 -14.15 -29.33 -31.90
C GLU A 305 -12.77 -30.00 -32.13
N ASN A 306 -11.67 -29.26 -31.85
CA ASN A 306 -10.68 -29.56 -30.77
C ASN A 306 -9.17 -29.38 -31.16
N LYS A 307 -8.41 -28.79 -30.21
CA LYS A 307 -6.94 -28.92 -29.95
C LYS A 307 -5.92 -28.33 -30.95
N VAL A 308 -4.88 -27.64 -30.41
CA VAL A 308 -3.40 -27.85 -30.59
C VAL A 308 -2.58 -26.58 -30.27
N THR A 309 -1.72 -26.67 -29.23
CA THR A 309 -0.41 -26.02 -28.89
C THR A 309 -0.14 -24.52 -29.27
N GLU A 310 0.96 -23.82 -28.93
CA GLU A 310 2.25 -24.16 -28.27
C GLU A 310 3.00 -22.93 -27.68
N SER A 311 3.64 -23.07 -26.50
CA SER A 311 4.80 -22.29 -25.98
C SER A 311 4.73 -20.72 -25.93
N LYS A 312 5.60 -19.97 -25.24
CA LYS A 312 6.91 -20.24 -24.63
C LYS A 312 7.20 -19.26 -23.47
N VAL A 313 7.90 -19.72 -22.43
CA VAL A 313 8.44 -18.89 -21.32
C VAL A 313 9.92 -19.23 -21.11
N ASN A 314 10.76 -18.25 -20.76
CA ASN A 314 12.22 -18.41 -20.62
C ASN A 314 12.73 -17.50 -19.46
N THR A 315 12.84 -18.00 -18.22
CA THR A 315 14.03 -18.60 -17.57
C THR A 315 15.03 -17.64 -16.89
N ASN A 316 14.80 -17.38 -15.60
CA ASN A 316 15.68 -17.75 -14.47
C ASN A 316 17.09 -17.06 -14.33
N PRO A 317 17.94 -17.34 -13.31
CA PRO A 317 18.28 -16.30 -12.32
C PRO A 317 19.80 -16.18 -12.00
N SER A 318 20.17 -15.42 -10.95
CA SER A 318 21.52 -15.49 -10.35
C SER A 318 21.56 -15.21 -8.83
N SER A 319 22.66 -15.63 -8.21
CA SER A 319 23.06 -15.58 -6.78
C SER A 319 23.19 -14.18 -6.15
N GLY A 320 23.30 -13.99 -4.82
CA GLY A 320 23.23 -14.94 -3.69
C GLY A 320 24.14 -14.58 -2.48
N LYS A 321 23.70 -14.95 -1.26
CA LYS A 321 24.44 -15.08 0.03
C LYS A 321 25.43 -13.99 0.54
N VAL A 322 24.97 -13.22 1.55
CA VAL A 322 25.36 -13.30 3.00
C VAL A 322 26.81 -12.97 3.47
N ILE A 323 26.87 -12.32 4.65
CA ILE A 323 27.99 -12.10 5.63
C ILE A 323 28.74 -10.75 5.63
N GLN A 324 29.22 -10.41 6.83
CA GLN A 324 29.70 -9.13 7.36
C GLN A 324 31.09 -8.70 6.82
N PHE A 325 31.42 -7.41 6.94
CA PHE A 325 32.40 -6.93 7.92
C PHE A 325 32.25 -5.40 8.15
N ALA A 326 32.78 -4.89 9.27
CA ALA A 326 32.80 -3.46 9.59
C ALA A 326 34.22 -3.03 9.99
N LEU A 327 34.64 -1.80 9.63
CA LEU A 327 35.75 -1.06 10.27
C LEU A 327 35.87 0.38 9.73
N ALA A 328 36.74 1.17 10.38
CA ALA A 328 37.22 2.52 10.04
C ALA A 328 36.33 3.73 10.42
N PHE A 329 36.54 4.21 11.65
CA PHE A 329 36.19 5.55 12.15
C PHE A 329 37.47 6.40 12.13
N THR A 330 37.47 7.64 11.63
CA THR A 330 38.36 8.75 12.11
C THR A 330 38.05 10.09 11.43
N ALA A 331 38.29 11.18 12.17
CA ALA A 331 38.09 12.59 11.78
C ALA A 331 36.61 12.99 11.53
N ILE A 332 36.18 14.23 11.78
CA ILE A 332 36.89 15.46 12.20
C ILE A 332 36.28 15.97 13.51
N LEU A 333 37.11 16.51 14.42
CA LEU A 333 36.66 17.27 15.59
C LEU A 333 37.50 18.56 15.72
N LEU A 334 37.05 19.64 15.08
CA LEU A 334 37.59 21.00 15.18
C LEU A 334 36.59 22.00 14.57
N ALA A 335 36.16 23.01 15.34
CA ALA A 335 35.15 24.04 15.01
C ALA A 335 33.77 23.48 14.57
N PHE A 336 32.71 23.65 15.35
CA PHE A 336 32.13 24.94 15.77
C PHE A 336 31.38 24.86 17.10
#